data_AF-A0A2M7BM25-F1
#
_entry.id   AF-A0A2M7BM25-F1
#
_cell.length_a   1.000
_cell.length_b   1.000
_cell.length_c   1.000
_cell.angle_alpha   90.00
_cell.angle_beta   90.00
_cell.angle_gamma   90.00
#
_symmetry.space_group_name_H-M   'P 1'
#
loop_
_entity.id
_entity.type
_entity.pdbx_description
1 polymer ?
#
loop_
_entity_poly.entity_id
_entity_poly.type
_entity_poly.pdbx_seq_one_letter_code
_entity_poly.pdbx_strand_id
1 'polypeptide(L)' 'MAYRVQQTNKKNGITYVYDVVSVWHKELGQSRNKQVCVGKLDPVTGEFVPSKRLDPQQAAVRDPAVTASAQIVG' A
#
# COMPACT_ATOMS: atom_id res chain seq x y z
N MET A 1 8.13 -11.03 0.20
CA MET A 1 8.27 -9.75 -0.53
C MET A 1 6.94 -9.02 -0.47
N ALA A 2 6.93 -7.75 -0.09
CA ALA A 2 5.79 -6.88 -0.32
C ALA A 2 5.95 -6.23 -1.71
N TYR A 3 4.88 -6.12 -2.48
CA TYR A 3 4.88 -5.42 -3.76
C TYR A 3 3.70 -4.45 -3.84
N ARG A 4 3.85 -3.39 -4.63
CA ARG A 4 2.84 -2.34 -4.77
C ARG A 4 2.01 -2.55 -6.03
N VAL A 5 0.70 -2.46 -5.91
CA VAL A 5 -0.26 -2.61 -7.01
C VAL A 5 -1.11 -1.36 -7.12
N GLN A 6 -1.28 -0.88 -8.34
CA GLN A 6 -2.18 0.20 -8.67
C GLN A 6 -3.46 -0.39 -9.28
N GLN A 7 -4.61 -0.03 -8.74
CA GLN A 7 -5.89 -0.52 -9.22
C GLN A 7 -6.82 0.66 -9.48
N THR A 8 -7.09 0.90 -10.76
CA THR A 8 -8.05 1.93 -11.20
C THR A 8 -9.47 1.40 -11.07
N ASN A 9 -10.28 2.09 -10.28
CA ASN A 9 -11.70 1.79 -10.20
C ASN A 9 -12.41 2.42 -11.42
N LYS A 10 -12.94 1.57 -12.28
CA LYS A 10 -13.55 1.95 -13.56
C LYS A 10 -14.81 2.81 -13.42
N LYS A 11 -15.47 2.78 -12.25
CA LYS A 11 -16.72 3.51 -12.02
C LYS A 11 -16.49 4.99 -11.71
N ASN A 12 -15.43 5.30 -10.97
CA ASN A 12 -15.12 6.64 -10.48
C ASN A 12 -13.79 7.19 -11.01
N GLY A 13 -13.04 6.40 -11.78
CA GLY A 13 -11.76 6.81 -12.38
C GLY A 13 -10.60 6.95 -11.38
N ILE A 14 -10.83 6.64 -10.10
CA ILE A 14 -9.80 6.81 -9.06
C ILE A 14 -8.87 5.60 -9.06
N THR A 15 -7.56 5.86 -9.11
CA THR A 15 -6.53 4.83 -8.97
C THR A 15 -6.15 4.67 -7.52
N TYR A 16 -6.41 3.51 -6.95
CA TYR A 16 -6.03 3.16 -5.59
C TYR A 16 -4.70 2.43 -5.59
N VAL A 17 -3.91 2.65 -4.54
CA VAL A 17 -2.60 2.04 -4.37
C VAL A 17 -2.65 1.09 -3.18
N TYR A 18 -2.22 -0.15 -3.43
CA TYR A 18 -2.21 -1.23 -2.46
C TYR A 18 -0.80 -1.76 -2.26
N ASP A 19 -0.44 -2.01 -1.01
CA ASP A 19 0.70 -2.85 -0.68
C ASP A 19 0.19 -4.28 -0.45
N VAL A 20 0.79 -5.22 -1.16
CA VAL A 20 0.36 -6.61 -1.19
C VAL A 20 1.46 -7.49 -0.62
N VAL A 21 1.09 -8.36 0.32
CA VAL A 21 1.98 -9.35 0.91
C VAL A 21 1.40 -10.73 0.65
N SER A 22 2.19 -11.59 0.02
CA SER A 22 1.84 -13.01 -0.14
C SER A 22 2.16 -13.76 1.15
N VAL A 23 1.14 -14.42 1.70
CA VAL A 23 1.18 -15.16 2.96
C VAL A 23 0.75 -16.59 2.69
N TRP A 24 1.46 -17.55 3.28
CA TRP A 24 1.06 -18.96 3.23
C TRP A 24 -0.05 -19.22 4.24
N HIS A 25 -1.23 -19.60 3.77
CA HIS A 25 -2.37 -19.89 4.63
C HIS A 25 -2.35 -21.37 5.06
N LYS A 26 -1.74 -21.66 6.22
CA LYS A 26 -1.47 -23.03 6.70
C LYS A 26 -2.71 -23.92 6.79
N GLU A 27 -3.83 -23.40 7.28
CA GLU A 27 -5.07 -24.18 7.45
C GLU A 27 -5.67 -24.66 6.12
N LEU A 28 -5.44 -23.90 5.05
CA LEU A 28 -6.00 -24.18 3.72
C LEU A 28 -4.94 -24.70 2.75
N GLY A 29 -3.68 -24.81 3.18
CA GLY A 29 -2.56 -25.29 2.36
C GLY A 29 -2.32 -24.50 1.08
N GLN A 30 -2.62 -23.20 1.04
CA GLN A 30 -2.54 -22.39 -0.19
C GLN A 30 -1.92 -21.01 0.05
N SER A 31 -1.29 -20.46 -0.99
CA SER A 31 -0.83 -19.08 -1.00
C SER A 31 -2.03 -18.13 -1.09
N ARG A 32 -2.07 -17.12 -0.23
CA ARG A 32 -3.05 -16.04 -0.30
C ARG A 32 -2.35 -14.68 -0.26
N ASN A 33 -2.99 -13.69 -0.84
CA ASN A 33 -2.49 -12.32 -0.83
C ASN A 33 -3.28 -11.49 0.18
N LYS A 34 -2.57 -10.80 1.07
CA LYS A 34 -3.13 -9.79 1.96
C LYS A 34 -2.83 -8.42 1.36
N GLN A 35 -3.87 -7.64 1.08
CA GLN A 35 -3.75 -6.30 0.50
C GLN A 35 -4.12 -5.25 1.53
N VAL A 36 -3.32 -4.18 1.59
CA VAL A 36 -3.59 -3.00 2.43
C VAL A 36 -3.68 -1.78 1.53
N CYS A 37 -4.80 -1.06 1.60
CA CYS A 37 -4.98 0.20 0.88
C CYS A 37 -4.13 1.28 1.54
N VAL A 38 -3.07 1.70 0.86
CA VAL A 38 -2.10 2.68 1.36
C VAL A 38 -2.57 4.10 1.03
N GLY A 39 -3.30 4.26 -0.06
CA GLY A 39 -3.79 5.55 -0.52
C GLY A 39 -4.39 5.49 -1.91
N LYS A 40 -4.51 6.66 -2.52
CA LYS A 40 -5.01 6.85 -3.88
C LYS A 40 -4.10 7.81 -4.65
N LEU A 41 -4.07 7.69 -5.96
CA LEU A 41 -3.50 8.71 -6.83
C LEU A 41 -4.59 9.74 -7.13
N ASP A 42 -4.20 11.02 -7.09
CA ASP A 42 -5.04 12.09 -7.61
C ASP A 42 -5.17 11.93 -9.14
N PRO A 43 -6.39 11.87 -9.69
CA PRO A 43 -6.59 11.72 -11.13
C PRO A 43 -6.11 12.92 -11.96
N VAL A 44 -5.92 14.10 -11.34
CA VAL A 44 -5.51 15.33 -12.03
C VAL A 44 -4.00 15.53 -11.96
N THR A 45 -3.40 15.38 -10.78
CA THR A 45 -1.96 15.63 -10.57
C THR A 45 -1.10 14.37 -10.67
N GLY A 46 -1.70 13.18 -10.53
CA GLY A 46 -0.96 11.93 -10.43
C GLY A 46 -0.22 11.77 -9.10
N GLU A 47 -0.41 12.67 -8.13
CA GLU A 47 0.25 12.62 -6.84
C GLU A 47 -0.36 11.55 -5.93
N PHE A 48 0.49 10.96 -5.10
CA PHE A 48 0.07 9.95 -4.13
C PHE A 48 -0.51 10.60 -2.87
N VAL A 49 -1.81 10.37 -2.65
CA VAL A 49 -2.54 10.81 -1.47
C VAL A 49 -2.70 9.63 -0.49
N PRO A 50 -2.03 9.66 0.67
CA PRO A 50 -2.11 8.59 1.65
C PRO A 50 -3.51 8.48 2.26
N SER A 51 -3.88 7.26 2.64
CA SER A 51 -5.17 6.99 3.29
C SER A 51 -5.16 7.52 4.73
N LYS A 52 -6.19 8.29 5.10
CA LYS A 52 -6.39 8.80 6.47
C LYS A 52 -6.54 7.70 7.55
N ARG A 53 -6.71 6.44 7.14
CA ARG A 53 -6.85 5.29 8.05
C ARG A 53 -5.51 4.74 8.52
N LEU A 54 -4.41 5.07 7.84
CA LEU A 54 -3.07 4.71 8.31
C LEU A 54 -2.61 5.72 9.35
N ASP A 55 -1.85 5.23 10.33
CA ASP A 55 -1.11 6.11 11.25
C ASP A 55 -0.20 7.04 10.43
N PRO A 56 -0.14 8.35 10.73
CA PRO A 56 0.70 9.30 9.99
C PRO A 56 2.16 8.87 9.88
N GLN A 57 2.71 8.21 10.92
CA GLN A 57 4.08 7.69 10.88
C GLN A 57 4.21 6.53 9.88
N GLN A 58 3.20 5.66 9.81
CA GLN A 58 3.15 4.55 8.84
C GLN A 58 2.85 4.98 7.41
N ALA A 59 2.20 6.12 7.23
CA ALA A 59 1.99 6.75 5.93
C ALA A 59 3.31 7.38 5.43
N ALA A 60 4.03 8.11 6.29
CA ALA A 60 5.31 8.73 5.95
C ALA A 60 6.38 7.71 5.57
N VAL A 61 6.47 6.59 6.29
CA VAL A 61 7.41 5.50 5.96
C VAL A 61 7.10 4.83 4.61
N ARG A 62 5.86 4.95 4.13
CA ARG A 62 5.39 4.33 2.87
C ARG A 62 5.31 5.31 1.70
N ASP A 63 5.71 6.56 1.92
CA ASP A 63 5.83 7.56 0.86
C ASP A 63 6.91 7.11 -0.13
N PRO A 64 6.64 7.05 -1.44
CA PRO A 64 7.66 6.72 -2.44
C PRO A 64 8.89 7.64 -2.40
N ALA A 65 8.79 8.85 -1.85
CA ALA A 65 9.93 9.73 -1.63
C ALA A 65 10.89 9.21 -0.55
N VAL A 66 10.42 8.36 0.37
CA VAL A 66 11.22 7.76 1.44
C VAL A 66 11.78 6.44 0.95
N THR A 67 12.95 6.50 0.31
CA THR A 67 13.62 5.31 -0.28
C THR A 67 14.26 4.40 0.77
N ALA A 68 14.52 4.90 1.99
CA ALA A 68 15.04 4.09 3.11
C ALA A 68 14.62 4.66 4.46
N SER A 69 14.12 3.78 5.34
CA SER A 69 13.83 4.10 6.75
C SER A 69 14.53 3.08 7.65
N ALA A 70 15.39 3.53 8.56
CA ALA A 70 16.03 2.68 9.56
C ALA A 70 15.39 2.90 10.93
N GLN A 71 14.98 1.81 11.59
CA GLN A 71 14.58 1.84 13.00
C GLN A 71 15.65 1.13 13.83
N ILE A 72 16.32 1.87 14.71
CA ILE A 72 17.27 1.31 15.67
C ILE A 72 16.44 0.87 16.88
N VAL A 73 16.33 -0.44 17.09
CA VAL A 73 15.73 -1.02 18.29
C VAL A 73 16.87 -1.40 19.22
N GLY A 74 16.97 -0.70 20.36
CA GLY A 74 17.92 -0.97 21.44
C GLY A 74 17.31 -1.83 22.53
#